data_AF-A0A839ICL6-F1
#
_entry.id   AF-A0A839ICL6-F1
#
_cell.length_a   1.000
_cell.length_b   1.000
_cell.length_c   1.000
_cell.angle_alpha   90.00
_cell.angle_beta   90.00
_cell.angle_gamma   90.00
#
_symmetry.space_group_name_H-M   'P 1'
#
loop_
_entity.id
_entity.type
_entity.pdbx_description
1 polymer ?
#
loop_
_entity_poly.entity_id
_entity_poly.type
_entity_poly.pdbx_seq_one_letter_code
_entity_poly.pdbx_strand_id
1 'polypeptide(L)' 'NTISENAVIGDVVNLTGLATDPDGDTVTYTLSQDDIDAGLFAIDATTGVVTVIGNLDHDLNDTHSIEIIATSTDGSTSTG' A
#
# COMPACT_ATOMS: atom_id res chain seq x y z
N ASN A 1 -10.54 2.88 4.87
CA ASN A 1 -9.52 2.33 5.79
C ASN A 1 -9.03 3.48 6.65
N THR A 2 -9.03 3.33 7.97
CA THR A 2 -8.54 4.38 8.89
C THR A 2 -7.50 3.74 9.80
N ILE A 3 -6.31 4.34 9.85
CA ILE A 3 -5.24 3.98 10.78
C ILE A 3 -5.15 5.05 11.86
N SER A 4 -4.78 4.67 13.09
CA SER A 4 -4.57 5.64 14.17
C SER A 4 -3.32 6.46 13.91
N GLU A 5 -3.35 7.75 14.26
CA GLU A 5 -2.17 8.62 14.34
C GLU A 5 -1.07 8.08 15.26
N ASN A 6 -1.46 7.29 16.26
CA ASN A 6 -0.54 6.65 17.20
C ASN A 6 0.00 5.32 16.65
N ALA A 7 -0.26 5.03 15.38
CA ALA A 7 0.29 3.84 14.76
C ALA A 7 1.81 3.91 14.76
N VAL A 8 2.41 2.87 15.28
CA VAL A 8 3.86 2.76 15.35
C VAL A 8 4.38 2.19 14.04
N ILE A 9 5.66 2.46 13.75
CA ILE A 9 6.35 1.81 12.64
C ILE A 9 6.19 0.28 12.77
N GLY A 10 5.72 -0.35 11.70
CA GLY A 10 5.38 -1.77 11.63
C GLY A 10 3.88 -2.07 11.76
N ASP A 11 3.05 -1.10 12.14
CA ASP A 11 1.60 -1.30 12.20
C ASP A 11 1.01 -1.51 10.81
N VAL A 12 0.05 -2.44 10.73
CA VAL A 12 -0.67 -2.77 9.50
C VAL A 12 -1.80 -1.76 9.30
N VAL A 13 -1.88 -1.17 8.10
CA VAL A 13 -2.86 -0.12 7.75
C VAL A 13 -4.28 -0.68 7.53
N ASN A 14 -4.47 -1.99 7.73
CA ASN A 14 -5.68 -2.76 7.37
C ASN A 14 -6.11 -2.55 5.90
N LEU A 15 -5.17 -2.08 5.09
CA LEU A 15 -5.29 -1.90 3.66
C LEU A 15 -4.41 -2.97 3.00
N THR A 16 -5.04 -3.75 2.12
CA THR A 16 -4.39 -4.83 1.39
C THR A 16 -4.72 -4.65 -0.08
N GLY A 17 -3.70 -4.62 -0.93
CA GLY A 17 -3.88 -4.74 -2.37
C GLY A 17 -4.60 -6.06 -2.67
N LEU A 18 -5.78 -5.99 -3.29
CA LEU A 18 -6.58 -7.16 -3.62
C LEU A 18 -6.88 -7.16 -5.11
N ALA A 19 -5.98 -7.73 -5.89
CA ALA A 19 -6.19 -7.99 -7.31
C ALA A 19 -6.22 -9.50 -7.55
N THR A 20 -7.16 -9.93 -8.39
CA THR A 20 -7.29 -11.32 -8.82
C THR A 20 -7.10 -11.37 -10.32
N ASP A 21 -6.15 -12.19 -10.77
CA ASP A 21 -5.93 -12.45 -12.17
C ASP A 21 -6.82 -13.65 -12.61
N PRO A 22 -7.69 -13.50 -13.63
CA PRO A 22 -8.59 -14.57 -14.08
C PRO A 22 -7.87 -15.78 -14.70
N ASP A 23 -6.68 -15.58 -15.23
CA ASP A 23 -5.87 -16.59 -15.90
C ASP A 23 -4.98 -17.36 -14.90
N GLY A 24 -4.95 -16.91 -13.64
CA GLY A 24 -4.20 -17.53 -12.54
C GLY A 24 -2.75 -17.08 -12.49
N ASP A 25 -2.42 -15.97 -13.16
CA ASP A 25 -1.10 -15.37 -13.17
C ASP A 25 -0.71 -14.79 -11.79
N THR A 26 0.60 -14.63 -11.57
CA THR A 26 1.10 -14.09 -10.31
C THR A 26 0.93 -12.58 -10.30
N VAL A 27 0.29 -12.07 -9.25
CA VAL A 27 0.11 -10.62 -9.04
C VAL A 27 1.14 -10.11 -8.03
N THR A 28 1.81 -9.03 -8.40
CA THR A 28 2.75 -8.29 -7.54
C THR A 28 2.19 -6.92 -7.20
N TYR A 29 2.41 -6.46 -5.97
CA TYR A 29 1.89 -5.17 -5.48
C TYR A 29 3.01 -4.15 -5.23
N THR A 30 2.76 -2.90 -5.60
CA THR A 30 3.63 -1.75 -5.31
C THR A 30 2.79 -0.54 -4.90
N LEU A 31 3.40 0.43 -4.22
CA LEU A 31 2.80 1.75 -4.05
C LEU A 31 3.12 2.63 -5.27
N SER A 32 2.40 3.74 -5.44
CA SER A 32 2.78 4.77 -6.41
C SER A 32 4.17 5.34 -6.11
N GLN A 33 4.83 5.93 -7.12
CA GLN A 33 6.15 6.53 -6.90
C GLN A 33 6.09 7.67 -5.89
N ASP A 34 5.01 8.47 -5.91
CA ASP A 34 4.81 9.57 -4.97
C ASP A 34 4.70 9.07 -3.52
N ASP A 35 4.01 7.94 -3.29
CA ASP A 35 3.88 7.32 -1.97
C ASP A 35 5.20 6.69 -1.48
N ILE A 36 5.96 6.09 -2.39
CA ILE A 36 7.31 5.57 -2.12
C ILE A 36 8.23 6.72 -1.69
N ASP A 37 8.19 7.83 -2.42
CA ASP A 37 9.03 9.01 -2.16
C ASP A 37 8.62 9.72 -0.87
N ALA A 38 7.33 9.70 -0.50
CA ALA A 38 6.84 10.19 0.78
C ALA A 38 7.40 9.37 1.97
N GLY A 39 7.69 8.09 1.77
CA GLY A 39 8.40 7.25 2.75
C GLY A 39 7.64 6.99 4.05
N LEU A 40 6.30 7.11 4.02
CA LEU A 40 5.44 6.88 5.19
C LEU A 40 4.92 5.45 5.26
N PHE A 41 4.75 4.79 4.11
CA PHE A 41 4.17 3.46 4.01
C PHE A 41 5.02 2.53 3.13
N ALA A 42 4.93 1.24 3.40
CA ALA A 42 5.47 0.18 2.56
C ALA A 42 4.40 -0.87 2.30
N ILE A 43 4.49 -1.54 1.15
CA ILE A 43 3.61 -2.65 0.80
C ILE A 43 4.40 -3.93 0.60
N ASP A 44 3.90 -5.03 1.13
CA ASP A 44 4.45 -6.35 0.83
C ASP A 44 4.04 -6.76 -0.60
N ALA A 45 5.04 -6.97 -1.45
CA ALA A 45 4.82 -7.19 -2.87
C ALA A 45 4.06 -8.50 -3.19
N THR A 46 4.01 -9.46 -2.26
CA THR A 46 3.35 -10.76 -2.47
C THR A 46 1.95 -10.79 -1.88
N THR A 47 1.78 -10.24 -0.68
CA THR A 47 0.52 -10.29 0.07
C THR A 47 -0.34 -9.03 -0.09
N GLY A 48 0.24 -7.95 -0.62
CA GLY A 48 -0.43 -6.65 -0.77
C GLY A 48 -0.61 -5.90 0.55
N VAL A 49 -0.11 -6.40 1.68
CA VAL A 49 -0.32 -5.80 3.00
C VAL A 49 0.49 -4.52 3.13
N VAL A 50 -0.19 -3.43 3.50
CA VAL A 50 0.45 -2.13 3.74
C VAL A 50 0.81 -1.98 5.21
N THR A 51 2.02 -1.48 5.46
CA THR A 51 2.60 -1.21 6.78
C THR A 51 3.10 0.22 6.89
N VAL A 52 3.08 0.77 8.10
CA VAL A 52 3.67 2.08 8.41
C VAL A 52 5.19 1.94 8.54
N ILE A 53 5.94 2.78 7.84
CA ILE A 53 7.42 2.84 7.93
C ILE A 53 7.95 4.22 8.33
N GLY A 54 7.09 5.24 8.33
CA GLY A 54 7.40 6.61 8.75
C GLY A 54 6.54 7.08 9.91
N ASN A 55 6.82 8.29 10.41
CA ASN A 55 6.02 8.88 11.49
C ASN A 55 4.74 9.51 10.92
N LEU A 56 3.58 9.06 11.38
CA LEU A 56 2.29 9.64 11.03
C LEU A 56 1.96 10.76 12.03
N ASP A 57 2.46 11.97 11.76
CA ASP A 57 2.16 13.14 12.58
C ASP A 57 0.82 13.75 12.16
N HIS A 58 -0.23 13.42 12.89
CA HIS A 58 -1.60 13.87 12.63
C HIS A 58 -1.75 15.38 12.79
N ASP A 59 -1.01 16.03 13.70
CA ASP A 59 -1.02 17.50 13.81
C ASP A 59 -0.48 18.19 12.54
N LEU A 60 0.24 17.46 11.68
CA LEU A 60 0.74 17.92 10.39
C LEU A 60 -0.18 17.51 9.23
N ASN A 61 -0.70 16.27 9.24
CA ASN A 61 -1.62 15.75 8.24
C ASN A 61 -2.63 14.76 8.86
N ASP A 62 -3.88 15.19 9.03
CA ASP A 62 -4.96 14.34 9.57
C ASP A 62 -5.33 13.14 8.66
N THR A 63 -4.92 13.17 7.38
CA THR A 63 -5.28 12.14 6.40
C THR A 63 -4.12 11.86 5.44
N HIS A 64 -3.90 10.57 5.16
CA HIS A 64 -3.00 10.12 4.10
C HIS A 64 -3.79 9.29 3.09
N SER A 65 -3.62 9.61 1.81
CA SER A 65 -4.05 8.77 0.70
C SER A 65 -2.82 8.03 0.18
N ILE A 66 -3.00 6.75 -0.15
CA ILE A 66 -1.99 5.98 -0.88
C ILE A 66 -2.66 5.32 -2.08
N GLU A 67 -1.89 5.11 -3.13
CA GLU A 67 -2.31 4.39 -4.33
C GLU A 67 -1.54 3.07 -4.43
N ILE A 68 -2.27 1.96 -4.54
CA ILE A 68 -1.71 0.63 -4.70
C ILE A 68 -1.81 0.23 -6.17
N ILE A 69 -0.70 -0.22 -6.74
CA ILE A 69 -0.60 -0.72 -8.10
C ILE A 69 -0.38 -2.23 -8.03
N ALA A 70 -1.29 -2.99 -8.64
CA ALA A 70 -1.16 -4.43 -8.83
C ALA A 70 -0.73 -4.70 -10.28
N THR A 71 0.30 -5.53 -10.46
CA THR A 71 0.84 -5.94 -11.77
C THR A 71 0.82 -7.46 -11.88
N SER A 72 0.16 -7.98 -12.90
CA SER A 72 0.13 -9.41 -13.23
C SER A 72 1.30 -9.79 -14.16
N THR A 73 1.71 -11.06 -14.14
CA THR A 73 2.83 -11.56 -14.95
C THR A 73 2.58 -11.52 -16.46
N ASP A 74 1.31 -11.40 -16.87
CA ASP A 74 0.90 -11.17 -18.26
C ASP A 74 1.11 -9.71 -18.72
N GLY A 75 1.43 -8.80 -17.80
CA GLY A 75 1.61 -7.36 -18.03
C GLY A 75 0.38 -6.50 -17.74
N SER A 76 -0.74 -7.08 -17.33
CA SER A 76 -1.95 -6.36 -16.93
C SER A 76 -1.75 -5.64 -15.59
N THR A 77 -2.32 -4.44 -15.45
CA THR A 77 -2.21 -3.63 -14.23
C THR A 77 -3.55 -3.11 -13.73
N SER A 78 -3.70 -3.00 -12.41
CA SER A 78 -4.86 -2.38 -11.74
C SER A 78 -4.39 -1.43 -10.64
N THR A 79 -5.11 -0.33 -10.44
CA THR A 79 -4.82 0.66 -9.38
C THR A 79 -6.02 0.84 -8.47
N GLY A 80 -5.79 1.16 -7.18
CA GLY A 80 -6.85 1.36 -6.19
C GLY A 80 -6.37 1.97 -4.88
#